data_AF-A0A7X4LKE3-F1
#
_entry.id   AF-A0A7X4LKE3-F1
#
_cell.length_a   1.000
_cell.length_b   1.000
_cell.length_c   1.000
_cell.angle_alpha   90.00
_cell.angle_beta   90.00
_cell.angle_gamma   90.00
#
_symmetry.space_group_name_H-M   'P 1'
#
loop_
_entity.id
_entity.type
_entity.pdbx_description
1 polymer ?
#
loop_
_entity_poly.entity_id
_entity_poly.type
_entity_poly.pdbx_seq_one_letter_code
_entity_poly.pdbx_strand_id
1 'polypeptide(L)'
;MAKALQAILPDYYLHMGIDTFIAMMPEKSNALSRADEPSDGFYWQTQQHAAGTVKRICSGTYGKQVNRAYHSTVKHLANSGLKVIVDDVMNGEQEQQAWLSALVEVKHIFVGVMCDEHTLAQRERSRPEGINGSAIEQARRVHQGVTYDITVSTSKHTANECAQLIRDVIFSSRT
;
A
#
# COMPACT_ATOMS: atom_id res chain seq x y z
N MET A 1 9.86 -5.57 0.49
CA MET A 1 10.64 -4.71 -0.44
C MET A 1 11.12 -3.43 0.25
N ALA A 2 10.27 -2.69 0.97
CA ALA A 2 10.65 -1.47 1.69
C ALA A 2 11.92 -1.65 2.57
N LYS A 3 12.00 -2.74 3.34
CA LYS A 3 13.19 -3.07 4.15
C LYS A 3 14.47 -3.29 3.32
N ALA A 4 14.35 -3.95 2.17
CA ALA A 4 15.48 -4.12 1.25
C ALA A 4 15.95 -2.78 0.68
N LEU A 5 15.00 -1.88 0.36
CA LEU A 5 15.29 -0.53 -0.09
C LEU A 5 15.96 0.31 1.02
N GLN A 6 15.48 0.24 2.26
CA GLN A 6 16.13 0.88 3.43
C GLN A 6 17.59 0.44 3.57
N ALA A 7 17.88 -0.84 3.34
CA ALA A 7 19.22 -1.40 3.53
C ALA A 7 20.25 -0.93 2.49
N ILE A 8 19.82 -0.51 1.31
CA ILE A 8 20.71 -0.14 0.19
C ILE A 8 20.73 1.36 -0.11
N LEU A 9 19.85 2.16 0.50
CA LEU A 9 19.88 3.61 0.38
C LEU A 9 20.96 4.19 1.31
N PRO A 10 21.70 5.22 0.88
CA PRO A 10 22.79 5.80 1.65
C PRO A 10 22.33 6.67 2.83
N ASP A 11 21.09 7.15 2.79
CA ASP A 11 20.48 7.95 3.85
C ASP A 11 19.50 7.11 4.69
N TYR A 12 19.11 7.62 5.86
CA TYR A 12 18.09 6.99 6.68
C TYR A 12 16.68 7.29 6.16
N TYR A 13 15.94 6.23 5.84
CA TYR A 13 14.52 6.31 5.49
C TYR A 13 13.70 5.65 6.60
N LEU A 14 12.67 6.32 7.10
CA LEU A 14 11.64 5.67 7.90
C LEU A 14 10.78 4.79 6.99
N HIS A 15 10.32 3.65 7.50
CA HIS A 15 9.32 2.83 6.82
C HIS A 15 7.98 3.03 7.51
N MET A 16 6.99 3.49 6.76
CA MET A 16 5.64 3.70 7.26
C MET A 16 4.65 3.08 6.28
N GLY A 17 3.82 2.17 6.77
CA GLY A 17 2.71 1.61 5.99
C GLY A 17 1.39 1.77 6.73
N ILE A 18 0.29 1.59 6.01
CA ILE A 18 -1.07 1.69 6.59
C ILE A 18 -1.26 0.73 7.77
N ASP A 19 -0.61 -0.45 7.73
CA ASP A 19 -0.61 -1.43 8.82
C ASP A 19 -0.10 -0.85 10.15
N THR A 20 0.80 0.14 10.11
CA THR A 20 1.27 0.84 11.32
C THR A 20 0.11 1.59 11.99
N PHE A 21 -0.76 2.21 11.20
CA PHE A 21 -1.94 2.90 11.70
C PHE A 21 -3.02 1.92 12.15
N ILE A 22 -3.26 0.85 11.38
CA ILE A 22 -4.21 -0.20 11.74
C ILE A 22 -3.84 -0.84 13.08
N ALA A 23 -2.55 -1.09 13.34
CA ALA A 23 -2.07 -1.67 14.60
C ALA A 23 -2.27 -0.76 15.83
N MET A 24 -2.37 0.56 15.63
CA MET A 24 -2.64 1.52 16.70
C MET A 24 -4.14 1.74 16.97
N MET A 25 -5.01 1.27 16.07
CA MET A 25 -6.45 1.42 16.23
C MET A 25 -6.96 0.51 17.35
N PRO A 26 -7.99 0.94 18.12
CA PRO A 26 -8.63 0.06 19.11
C PRO A 26 -9.14 -1.23 18.46
N GLU A 27 -8.97 -2.39 19.11
CA GLU A 27 -9.36 -3.70 18.54
C GLU A 27 -10.81 -3.71 18.04
N LYS A 28 -11.74 -3.08 18.78
CA LYS A 28 -13.17 -2.99 18.44
C LYS A 28 -13.48 -2.20 17.16
N SER A 29 -12.52 -1.47 16.62
CA SER A 29 -12.77 -0.56 15.49
C SER A 29 -12.67 -1.26 14.15
N ASN A 30 -11.95 -2.38 14.04
CA ASN A 30 -11.71 -3.08 12.78
C ASN A 30 -12.46 -4.42 12.75
N ALA A 31 -12.88 -4.85 11.56
CA ALA A 31 -13.44 -6.18 11.30
C ALA A 31 -12.61 -6.87 10.20
N LEU A 32 -11.39 -7.26 10.55
CA LEU A 32 -10.40 -7.81 9.62
C LEU A 32 -10.26 -9.34 9.66
N SER A 33 -10.86 -9.99 10.67
CA SER A 33 -10.87 -11.46 10.81
C SER A 33 -12.07 -12.13 10.14
N ARG A 34 -13.10 -11.37 9.78
CA ARG A 34 -14.34 -11.84 9.15
C ARG A 34 -14.76 -10.88 8.05
N ALA A 35 -15.45 -11.39 7.04
CA ALA A 35 -16.08 -10.56 6.02
C ALA A 35 -17.54 -10.27 6.38
N ASP A 36 -18.07 -9.22 5.76
CA ASP A 36 -19.48 -8.85 5.77
C ASP A 36 -19.98 -8.41 7.15
N GLU A 37 -19.06 -7.92 7.98
CA GLU A 37 -19.32 -7.24 9.24
C GLU A 37 -18.86 -5.77 9.09
N PRO A 38 -19.76 -4.85 8.65
CA PRO A 38 -19.41 -3.43 8.55
C PRO A 38 -18.92 -2.88 9.88
N SER A 39 -17.86 -2.08 9.84
CA SER A 39 -17.27 -1.46 11.02
C SER A 39 -16.91 0.00 10.77
N ASP A 40 -16.77 0.77 11.84
CA ASP A 40 -16.33 2.17 11.75
C ASP A 40 -14.89 2.29 11.24
N GLY A 41 -14.01 1.32 11.53
CA GLY A 41 -12.64 1.21 11.01
C GLY A 41 -12.57 0.53 9.65
N PHE A 42 -11.58 -0.34 9.46
CA PHE A 42 -11.41 -1.13 8.24
C PHE A 42 -12.12 -2.48 8.35
N TYR A 43 -12.78 -2.91 7.28
CA TYR A 43 -13.52 -4.17 7.26
C TYR A 43 -13.54 -4.81 5.88
N TRP A 44 -13.70 -6.13 5.82
CA TRP A 44 -13.81 -6.85 4.56
C TRP A 44 -15.27 -6.97 4.12
N GLN A 45 -15.53 -6.76 2.82
CA GLN A 45 -16.83 -6.99 2.20
C GLN A 45 -16.71 -7.98 1.04
N THR A 46 -17.60 -8.95 1.00
CA THR A 46 -17.74 -9.87 -0.11
C THR A 46 -18.31 -9.17 -1.32
N GLN A 47 -17.67 -9.34 -2.47
CA GLN A 47 -18.19 -8.86 -3.75
C GLN A 47 -18.23 -10.00 -4.77
N GLN A 48 -19.26 -9.99 -5.60
CA GLN A 48 -19.35 -10.91 -6.73
C GLN A 48 -18.58 -10.32 -7.91
N HIS A 49 -17.61 -11.07 -8.43
CA HIS A 49 -16.85 -10.71 -9.62
C HIS A 49 -17.07 -11.79 -10.70
N ALA A 50 -16.79 -11.45 -11.96
CA ALA A 50 -16.86 -12.40 -13.07
C ALA A 50 -15.92 -13.62 -12.88
N ALA A 51 -14.89 -13.49 -12.05
CA ALA A 51 -13.91 -14.54 -11.74
C ALA A 51 -14.24 -15.31 -10.45
N GLY A 52 -15.40 -15.05 -9.83
CA GLY A 52 -15.81 -15.65 -8.57
C GLY A 52 -16.00 -14.62 -7.45
N THR A 53 -16.11 -15.11 -6.22
CA THR A 53 -16.29 -14.30 -5.02
C THR A 53 -14.97 -13.72 -4.56
N VAL A 54 -14.92 -12.41 -4.35
CA VAL A 54 -13.73 -11.68 -3.87
C VAL A 54 -14.01 -10.94 -2.57
N LYS A 55 -12.94 -10.58 -1.85
CA LYS A 55 -13.00 -9.78 -0.62
C LYS A 55 -12.39 -8.41 -0.86
N ARG A 56 -13.21 -7.36 -0.74
CA ARG A 56 -12.78 -5.97 -0.85
C ARG A 56 -12.56 -5.38 0.53
N ILE A 57 -11.45 -4.69 0.71
CA ILE A 57 -11.24 -3.87 1.91
C ILE A 57 -12.08 -2.60 1.78
N CYS A 58 -12.84 -2.29 2.82
CA CYS A 58 -13.68 -1.12 2.93
C CYS A 58 -13.27 -0.32 4.18
N SER A 59 -13.56 0.97 4.15
CA SER A 59 -13.24 1.90 5.23
C SER A 59 -14.50 2.61 5.71
N GLY A 60 -14.86 2.41 6.98
CA GLY A 60 -15.91 3.14 7.67
C GLY A 60 -15.49 4.57 8.01
N THR A 61 -16.33 5.26 8.79
CA THR A 61 -16.13 6.67 9.15
C THR A 61 -14.83 6.92 9.90
N TYR A 62 -14.47 6.04 10.83
CA TYR A 62 -13.22 6.12 11.59
C TYR A 62 -12.02 5.66 10.75
N GLY A 63 -12.13 4.60 9.94
CA GLY A 63 -11.08 4.17 9.03
C GLY A 63 -10.68 5.25 8.03
N LYS A 64 -11.66 5.99 7.48
CA LYS A 64 -11.41 7.17 6.64
C LYS A 64 -10.72 8.31 7.39
N GLN A 65 -11.02 8.52 8.66
CA GLN A 65 -10.32 9.52 9.49
C GLN A 65 -8.86 9.11 9.70
N VAL A 66 -8.63 7.84 10.05
CA VAL A 66 -7.28 7.27 10.22
C VAL A 66 -6.47 7.36 8.93
N ASN A 67 -7.08 7.07 7.77
CA ASN A 67 -6.39 7.18 6.48
C ASN A 67 -5.95 8.62 6.16
N ARG A 68 -6.78 9.62 6.47
CA ARG A 68 -6.36 11.04 6.36
C ARG A 68 -5.23 11.37 7.34
N ALA A 69 -5.29 10.85 8.56
CA ALA A 69 -4.23 11.04 9.54
C ALA A 69 -2.90 10.42 9.07
N TYR A 70 -2.96 9.24 8.45
CA TYR A 70 -1.81 8.58 7.82
C TYR A 70 -1.13 9.47 6.78
N HIS A 71 -1.88 9.99 5.80
CA HIS A 71 -1.32 10.90 4.79
C HIS A 71 -0.70 12.15 5.42
N SER A 72 -1.41 12.77 6.38
CA SER A 72 -0.92 13.98 7.05
C SER A 72 0.34 13.73 7.88
N THR A 73 0.49 12.53 8.44
CA THR A 73 1.66 12.13 9.23
C THR A 73 2.87 11.97 8.32
N VAL A 74 2.73 11.30 7.18
CA VAL A 74 3.80 11.19 6.19
C VAL A 74 4.24 12.57 5.71
N LYS A 75 3.29 13.47 5.41
CA LYS A 75 3.60 14.88 5.08
C LYS A 75 4.39 15.56 6.19
N HIS A 76 3.95 15.41 7.45
CA HIS A 76 4.63 16.03 8.59
C HIS A 76 6.07 15.54 8.75
N LEU A 77 6.31 14.22 8.62
CA LEU A 77 7.66 13.65 8.67
C LEU A 77 8.54 14.22 7.56
N ALA A 78 8.04 14.26 6.32
CA ALA A 78 8.76 14.81 5.19
C ALA A 78 9.10 16.30 5.38
N ASN A 79 8.14 17.10 5.83
CA ASN A 79 8.34 18.52 6.13
C ASN A 79 9.32 18.76 7.29
N SER A 80 9.47 17.78 8.19
CA SER A 80 10.47 17.80 9.26
C SER A 80 11.87 17.37 8.80
N GLY A 81 12.07 17.16 7.49
CA GLY A 81 13.34 16.76 6.90
C GLY A 81 13.62 15.25 6.94
N LEU A 82 12.66 14.43 7.38
CA LEU A 82 12.81 12.98 7.42
C LEU A 82 12.46 12.38 6.06
N LYS A 83 13.23 11.39 5.64
CA LYS A 83 12.94 10.61 4.43
C LYS A 83 12.04 9.44 4.80
N VAL A 84 11.02 9.17 3.98
CA VAL A 84 10.01 8.14 4.28
C VAL A 84 9.82 7.24 3.06
N ILE A 85 9.83 5.94 3.29
CA ILE A 85 9.31 4.92 2.37
C ILE A 85 7.90 4.59 2.84
N VAL A 86 6.93 4.84 1.96
CA VAL A 86 5.52 4.62 2.20
C VAL A 86 5.11 3.31 1.54
N ASP A 87 4.58 2.35 2.30
CA ASP A 87 4.01 1.10 1.79
C ASP A 87 2.48 1.16 1.94
N ASP A 88 1.77 1.30 0.83
CA ASP A 88 0.33 1.57 0.83
C ASP A 88 -0.42 0.72 -0.19
N VAL A 89 -1.67 0.41 0.14
CA VAL A 89 -2.61 -0.31 -0.72
C VAL A 89 -3.61 0.70 -1.27
N MET A 90 -3.16 1.48 -2.25
CA MET A 90 -3.96 2.57 -2.83
C MET A 90 -5.29 2.08 -3.40
N ASN A 91 -6.39 2.79 -3.16
CA ASN A 91 -7.67 2.55 -3.82
C ASN A 91 -7.74 3.17 -5.23
N GLY A 92 -6.76 2.84 -6.07
CA GLY A 92 -6.64 3.37 -7.43
C GLY A 92 -6.39 4.88 -7.47
N GLU A 93 -6.80 5.52 -8.57
CA GLU A 93 -6.61 6.96 -8.81
C GLU A 93 -7.11 7.84 -7.66
N GLN A 94 -8.21 7.46 -6.99
CA GLN A 94 -8.79 8.24 -5.91
C GLN A 94 -7.80 8.40 -4.74
N GLU A 95 -7.12 7.33 -4.37
CA GLU A 95 -6.13 7.38 -3.29
C GLU A 95 -4.85 8.09 -3.74
N GLN A 96 -4.45 7.92 -5.00
CA GLN A 96 -3.32 8.68 -5.54
C GLN A 96 -3.60 10.20 -5.50
N GLN A 97 -4.81 10.64 -5.81
CA GLN A 97 -5.17 12.06 -5.70
C GLN A 97 -5.12 12.56 -4.25
N ALA A 98 -5.50 11.72 -3.28
CA ALA A 98 -5.37 12.05 -1.87
C ALA A 98 -3.89 12.18 -1.44
N TRP A 99 -3.00 11.31 -1.94
CA TRP A 99 -1.56 11.42 -1.74
C TRP A 99 -0.97 12.67 -2.40
N LEU A 100 -1.28 12.93 -3.66
CA LEU A 100 -0.84 14.13 -4.39
C LEU A 100 -1.26 15.41 -3.65
N SER A 101 -2.50 15.45 -3.16
CA SER A 101 -3.00 16.57 -2.37
C SER A 101 -2.25 16.74 -1.03
N ALA A 102 -1.86 15.65 -0.39
CA ALA A 102 -1.09 15.69 0.85
C ALA A 102 0.37 16.12 0.60
N LEU A 103 0.96 15.71 -0.53
CA LEU A 103 2.40 15.81 -0.83
C LEU A 103 2.77 16.93 -1.81
N VAL A 104 1.89 17.92 -2.05
CA VAL A 104 2.09 19.00 -3.04
C VAL A 104 3.48 19.64 -3.00
N GLU A 105 4.04 19.89 -1.81
CA GLU A 105 5.34 20.56 -1.63
C GLU A 105 6.46 19.58 -1.24
N VAL A 106 6.17 18.29 -1.24
CA VAL A 106 7.11 17.23 -0.85
C VAL A 106 7.62 16.56 -2.12
N LYS A 107 8.95 16.52 -2.31
CA LYS A 107 9.54 15.70 -3.38
C LYS A 107 9.24 14.22 -3.12
N HIS A 108 8.52 13.59 -4.04
CA HIS A 108 8.11 12.20 -3.95
C HIS A 108 8.23 11.51 -5.30
N ILE A 109 8.17 10.18 -5.29
CA ILE A 109 7.94 9.34 -6.47
C ILE A 109 6.90 8.29 -6.12
N PHE A 110 6.06 7.91 -7.08
CA PHE A 110 5.13 6.79 -6.99
C PHE A 110 5.74 5.55 -7.63
N VAL A 111 5.82 4.47 -6.85
CA VAL A 111 6.34 3.17 -7.30
C VAL A 111 5.21 2.16 -7.40
N GLY A 112 4.98 1.62 -8.60
CA GLY A 112 4.00 0.57 -8.84
C GLY A 112 4.60 -0.81 -8.58
N VAL A 113 4.12 -1.53 -7.56
CA VAL A 113 4.59 -2.88 -7.25
C VAL A 113 3.63 -3.92 -7.81
N MET A 114 3.98 -4.47 -8.96
CA MET A 114 3.15 -5.41 -9.71
C MET A 114 3.44 -6.86 -9.30
N CYS A 115 2.42 -7.71 -9.34
CA CYS A 115 2.55 -9.16 -9.22
C CYS A 115 1.43 -9.82 -10.04
N ASP A 116 1.76 -10.88 -10.77
CA ASP A 116 0.77 -11.65 -11.50
C ASP A 116 -0.22 -12.35 -10.56
N GLU A 117 -1.46 -12.48 -11.03
CA GLU A 117 -2.56 -13.00 -10.21
C GLU A 117 -2.32 -14.43 -9.72
N HIS A 118 -1.64 -15.26 -10.52
CA HIS A 118 -1.35 -16.65 -10.14
C HIS A 118 -0.39 -16.70 -8.95
N THR A 119 0.71 -15.95 -9.01
CA THR A 119 1.66 -15.82 -7.90
C THR A 119 1.01 -15.21 -6.66
N LEU A 120 0.16 -14.19 -6.82
CA LEU A 120 -0.58 -13.59 -5.71
C LEU A 120 -1.52 -14.58 -5.04
N ALA A 121 -2.29 -15.34 -5.81
CA ALA A 121 -3.19 -16.36 -5.28
C ALA A 121 -2.44 -17.48 -4.55
N GLN A 122 -1.27 -17.91 -5.08
CA GLN A 122 -0.43 -18.88 -4.40
C GLN A 122 0.12 -18.34 -3.07
N ARG A 123 0.59 -17.09 -3.05
CA ARG A 123 1.08 -16.43 -1.83
C ARG A 123 -0.02 -16.26 -0.80
N GLU A 124 -1.23 -15.85 -1.21
CA GLU A 124 -2.38 -15.71 -0.32
C GLU A 124 -2.73 -17.05 0.35
N ARG A 125 -2.79 -18.16 -0.42
CA ARG A 125 -3.06 -19.50 0.13
C ARG A 125 -1.99 -19.98 1.12
N SER A 126 -0.76 -19.49 1.01
CA SER A 126 0.33 -19.84 1.92
C SER A 126 0.37 -19.00 3.20
N ARG A 127 -0.43 -17.92 3.29
CA ARG A 127 -0.49 -17.07 4.48
C ARG A 127 -1.38 -17.73 5.54
N PRO A 128 -0.86 -18.03 6.74
CA PRO A 128 -1.67 -18.52 7.85
C PRO A 128 -2.69 -17.48 8.33
N GLU A 129 -2.33 -16.21 8.20
CA GLU A 129 -3.13 -15.05 8.63
C GLU A 129 -3.70 -14.25 7.45
N GLY A 130 -4.93 -13.74 7.63
CA GLY A 130 -5.61 -12.86 6.67
C GLY A 130 -6.89 -13.46 6.09
N ILE A 131 -7.57 -12.68 5.24
CA ILE A 131 -8.76 -13.14 4.54
C ILE A 131 -8.40 -13.63 3.14
N ASN A 132 -8.84 -14.83 2.80
CA ASN A 132 -8.67 -15.38 1.45
C ASN A 132 -9.61 -14.68 0.46
N GLY A 133 -9.14 -14.50 -0.78
CA GLY A 133 -9.90 -13.89 -1.86
C GLY A 133 -9.74 -12.37 -1.99
N SER A 134 -8.78 -11.77 -1.28
CA SER A 134 -8.47 -10.33 -1.36
C SER A 134 -7.39 -10.00 -2.38
N ALA A 135 -6.43 -10.91 -2.58
CA ALA A 135 -5.24 -10.63 -3.37
C ALA A 135 -5.55 -10.33 -4.85
N ILE A 136 -6.46 -11.10 -5.47
CA ILE A 136 -6.86 -10.87 -6.88
C ILE A 136 -7.67 -9.58 -7.03
N GLU A 137 -8.53 -9.27 -6.05
CA GLU A 137 -9.31 -8.02 -6.03
C GLU A 137 -8.38 -6.82 -6.00
N GLN A 138 -7.43 -6.85 -5.06
CA GLN A 138 -6.46 -5.79 -4.89
C GLN A 138 -5.58 -5.64 -6.13
N ALA A 139 -5.04 -6.73 -6.68
CA ALA A 139 -4.20 -6.72 -7.87
C ALA A 139 -4.82 -5.94 -9.05
N ARG A 140 -6.14 -6.04 -9.22
CA ARG A 140 -6.87 -5.36 -10.30
C ARG A 140 -7.22 -3.92 -9.95
N ARG A 141 -7.67 -3.67 -8.72
CA ARG A 141 -8.22 -2.37 -8.31
C ARG A 141 -7.13 -1.36 -7.97
N VAL A 142 -6.09 -1.76 -7.23
CA VAL A 142 -5.20 -0.80 -6.56
C VAL A 142 -4.35 0.01 -7.54
N HIS A 143 -4.15 -0.51 -8.75
CA HIS A 143 -3.41 0.16 -9.81
C HIS A 143 -4.30 0.90 -10.82
N GLN A 144 -5.63 0.80 -10.70
CA GLN A 144 -6.57 1.38 -11.68
C GLN A 144 -6.48 2.91 -11.68
N GLY A 145 -6.12 3.49 -12.82
CA GLY A 145 -5.98 4.94 -13.02
C GLY A 145 -4.77 5.56 -12.32
N VAL A 146 -3.86 4.76 -11.75
CA VAL A 146 -2.68 5.26 -11.03
C VAL A 146 -1.52 5.46 -12.00
N THR A 147 -0.87 6.62 -11.92
CA THR A 147 0.37 6.92 -12.67
C THR A 147 1.58 6.66 -11.79
N TYR A 148 2.56 5.91 -12.29
CA TYR A 148 3.79 5.60 -11.55
C TYR A 148 5.01 6.18 -12.26
N ASP A 149 5.99 6.66 -11.49
CA ASP A 149 7.30 7.05 -12.02
C ASP A 149 8.12 5.81 -12.42
N ILE A 150 7.93 4.71 -11.70
CA ILE A 150 8.50 3.40 -12.02
C ILE A 150 7.54 2.28 -11.63
N THR A 151 7.50 1.22 -12.42
CA THR A 151 6.85 -0.04 -12.04
C THR A 151 7.90 -1.15 -11.88
N VAL A 152 7.74 -1.97 -10.85
CA VAL A 152 8.58 -3.15 -10.59
C VAL A 152 7.68 -4.39 -10.47
N SER A 153 8.19 -5.56 -10.85
CA SER A 153 7.42 -6.81 -10.80
C SER A 153 8.05 -7.82 -9.85
N THR A 154 7.31 -8.15 -8.79
CA THR A 154 7.73 -9.17 -7.79
C THR A 154 7.43 -10.61 -8.22
N SER A 155 6.91 -10.78 -9.43
CA SER A 155 6.80 -12.07 -10.13
C SER A 155 8.06 -12.41 -10.92
N LYS A 156 8.80 -11.39 -11.36
CA LYS A 156 10.00 -11.53 -12.18
C LYS A 156 11.27 -11.36 -11.37
N HIS A 157 11.21 -10.60 -10.28
CA HIS A 157 12.36 -10.19 -9.50
C HIS A 157 12.13 -10.45 -8.00
N THR A 158 13.22 -10.70 -7.31
CA THR A 158 13.28 -10.72 -5.85
C THR A 158 13.07 -9.32 -5.28
N ALA A 159 12.79 -9.25 -3.97
CA ALA A 159 12.65 -7.97 -3.28
C ALA A 159 13.91 -7.09 -3.35
N ASN A 160 15.11 -7.71 -3.40
CA ASN A 160 16.38 -6.99 -3.47
C ASN A 160 16.60 -6.41 -4.87
N GLU A 161 16.29 -7.16 -5.92
CA GLU A 161 16.38 -6.68 -7.30
C GLU A 161 15.37 -5.54 -7.56
N CYS A 162 14.12 -5.68 -7.10
CA CYS A 162 13.16 -4.57 -7.15
C CYS A 162 13.66 -3.32 -6.41
N ALA A 163 14.28 -3.49 -5.23
CA ALA A 163 14.84 -2.37 -4.49
C ALA A 163 15.97 -1.67 -5.26
N GLN A 164 16.84 -2.42 -5.95
CA GLN A 164 17.89 -1.86 -6.80
C GLN A 164 17.30 -1.02 -7.94
N LEU A 165 16.29 -1.52 -8.64
CA LEU A 165 15.60 -0.77 -9.71
C LEU A 165 15.02 0.56 -9.20
N ILE A 166 14.37 0.54 -8.04
CA ILE A 166 13.81 1.76 -7.42
C ILE A 166 14.92 2.72 -7.03
N ARG A 167 15.99 2.22 -6.42
CA ARG A 167 17.16 3.00 -6.01
C ARG A 167 17.75 3.75 -7.20
N ASP A 168 17.92 3.07 -8.33
CA ASP A 168 18.57 3.65 -9.51
C ASP A 168 17.74 4.81 -10.09
N VAL A 169 16.40 4.75 -10.04
CA VAL A 169 15.51 5.88 -10.39
C VAL A 169 15.63 7.05 -9.41
N ILE A 170 15.72 6.77 -8.11
CA ILE A 170 15.90 7.82 -7.09
C ILE A 170 17.19 8.61 -7.34
N PHE A 171 18.25 7.97 -7.84
CA PHE A 171 19.53 8.63 -8.13
C PHE A 171 19.63 9.25 -9.51
N SER A 172 18.95 8.72 -10.53
CA SER A 172 18.92 9.35 -11.85
C SER A 172 18.14 10.67 -11.87
N SER A 173 17.18 10.84 -10.96
CA SER A 173 16.37 12.06 -10.79
C SER A 173 17.02 13.11 -9.87
N ARG A 174 18.32 12.99 -9.59
CA ARG A 174 19.13 13.95 -8.81
C ARG A 174 20.16 14.72 -9.65
N THR A 175 20.33 14.37 -10.93
CA THR A 175 21.06 15.15 -11.95
C THR A 175 20.10 16.06 -12.70
#